data_AF-A0A935SS38-F1
#
_entry.id   AF-A0A935SS38-F1
#
_cell.length_a   1.000
_cell.length_b   1.000
_cell.length_c   1.000
_cell.angle_alpha   90.00
_cell.angle_beta   90.00
_cell.angle_gamma   90.00
#
_symmetry.space_group_name_H-M   'P 1'
#
loop_
_entity.id
_entity.type
_entity.pdbx_description
1 polymer ?
#
loop_
_entity_poly.entity_id
_entity_poly.type
_entity_poly.pdbx_seq_one_letter_code
_entity_poly.pdbx_strand_id
1 'polypeptide(L)'
;MRINERVIQLNDRPVNTDARYVLYWMQMYKRVDNNHALIYAIRRANELKLPLVVYEGLKYYYPWASDRLHMFILEGVEEKRLEFERLGIRYVFYLQKEADSPKNTVAALAKDAALIVTDDFPCFVIPEHNRRIAERAEIPVFAVDSNGIIPMSKFDKEEYAAYTIRPKINKLLDRYLKPMPYETIDTPSFGLEVDCPETVVTTDNIMSLVAACGIDHSVSPSEVYHGGTIEGRKRLKKFVEEILPDYDKARSKPDRDGSSRLSSYLHFGYLSPLEIALAVRDADAPQESIDAYLEELIVRRELSFNMTRFNDKYDSLDALPAWVQKTMREHADDERTHLYSLEQLENGKTHDELWNAAQREMVATGEMHNYVRMLWGKNVIAWSPSYEVAFETLVHLNNKYCLDGRNPNSYCGILWCFGKHDRAWFERPVFGLIRYMASGSTGKKFDSKKYIEWTKTL
;
A
#
# COMPACT_ATOMS: atom_id res chain seq x y z
N MET A 1 7.04 22.71 8.62
CA MET A 1 6.61 23.85 7.78
C MET A 1 6.18 23.36 6.41
N ARG A 2 5.03 23.80 5.86
CA ARG A 2 4.61 23.42 4.50
C ARG A 2 5.37 24.27 3.47
N ILE A 3 6.11 23.62 2.58
CA ILE A 3 6.90 24.28 1.52
C ILE A 3 6.04 24.51 0.29
N ASN A 4 5.26 23.49 -0.10
CA ASN A 4 4.27 23.58 -1.16
C ASN A 4 3.15 22.54 -0.91
N GLU A 5 2.30 22.29 -1.91
CA GLU A 5 1.17 21.36 -1.78
C GLU A 5 1.55 19.88 -1.56
N ARG A 6 2.77 19.46 -1.87
CA ARG A 6 3.25 18.09 -1.66
C ARG A 6 4.39 17.98 -0.67
N VAL A 7 5.05 19.08 -0.31
CA VAL A 7 6.29 19.06 0.46
C VAL A 7 6.10 19.70 1.82
N ILE A 8 6.47 18.96 2.86
CA ILE A 8 6.53 19.42 4.24
C ILE A 8 7.97 19.28 4.75
N GLN A 9 8.54 20.36 5.26
CA GLN A 9 9.77 20.33 6.03
C GLN A 9 9.46 19.92 7.48
N LEU A 10 10.11 18.87 7.97
CA LEU A 10 9.82 18.23 9.25
C LEU A 10 10.58 18.82 10.44
N ASN A 11 11.71 19.49 10.20
CA ASN A 11 12.54 20.13 11.22
C ASN A 11 13.07 21.49 10.74
N ASP A 12 13.59 22.32 11.64
CA ASP A 12 14.10 23.67 11.33
C ASP A 12 15.64 23.72 11.33
N ARG A 13 16.27 22.70 10.74
CA ARG A 13 17.73 22.59 10.67
C ARG A 13 18.29 23.29 9.43
N PRO A 14 19.49 23.88 9.50
CA PRO A 14 20.13 24.48 8.34
C PRO A 14 20.70 23.41 7.39
N VAL A 15 20.75 23.73 6.10
CA VAL A 15 21.44 22.90 5.10
C VAL A 15 22.92 22.77 5.46
N ASN A 16 23.48 21.56 5.35
CA ASN A 16 24.92 21.34 5.51
C ASN A 16 25.67 21.90 4.28
N THR A 17 26.55 22.88 4.50
CA THR A 17 27.31 23.56 3.45
C THR A 17 28.53 22.79 2.96
N ASP A 18 29.04 21.85 3.76
CA ASP A 18 30.19 21.00 3.43
C ASP A 18 29.74 19.63 2.87
N ALA A 19 28.47 19.55 2.46
CA ALA A 19 27.85 18.33 2.00
C ALA A 19 28.41 17.84 0.66
N ARG A 20 28.37 16.51 0.48
CA ARG A 20 28.79 15.82 -0.74
C ARG A 20 27.61 15.51 -1.66
N TYR A 21 26.38 15.45 -1.15
CA TYR A 21 25.18 15.09 -1.92
C TYR A 21 23.88 15.54 -1.25
N VAL A 22 22.77 15.49 -1.98
CA VAL A 22 21.41 15.41 -1.42
C VAL A 22 21.04 13.95 -1.21
N LEU A 23 20.40 13.60 -0.09
CA LEU A 23 19.95 12.24 0.19
C LEU A 23 18.45 12.10 -0.04
N TYR A 24 18.02 11.20 -0.91
CA TYR A 24 16.64 10.73 -0.97
C TYR A 24 16.54 9.37 -0.26
N TRP A 25 15.95 9.37 0.94
CA TRP A 25 15.57 8.16 1.66
C TRP A 25 14.22 7.66 1.15
N MET A 26 14.27 6.78 0.16
CA MET A 26 13.12 6.13 -0.46
C MET A 26 12.57 5.04 0.48
N GLN A 27 11.27 5.10 0.79
CA GLN A 27 10.62 4.14 1.69
C GLN A 27 9.46 3.42 0.99
N MET A 28 8.54 4.18 0.39
CA MET A 28 7.28 3.70 -0.17
C MET A 28 7.19 3.89 -1.69
N TYR A 29 7.80 4.93 -2.27
CA TYR A 29 7.68 5.19 -3.71
C TYR A 29 8.84 4.56 -4.49
N LYS A 30 8.83 3.23 -4.59
CA LYS A 30 9.89 2.41 -5.19
C LYS A 30 9.89 2.44 -6.72
N ARG A 31 9.92 3.63 -7.30
CA ARG A 31 9.90 3.87 -8.75
C ARG A 31 10.62 5.16 -9.12
N VAL A 32 11.09 5.21 -10.36
CA VAL A 32 11.69 6.42 -10.96
C VAL A 32 10.62 7.32 -11.60
N ASP A 33 9.64 6.72 -12.27
CA ASP A 33 8.61 7.46 -12.98
C ASP A 33 7.49 7.95 -12.07
N ASN A 34 6.92 9.12 -12.40
CA ASN A 34 5.76 9.67 -11.70
C ASN A 34 5.96 9.70 -10.16
N ASN A 35 7.15 10.11 -9.73
CA ASN A 35 7.56 10.16 -8.34
C ASN A 35 7.89 11.61 -7.92
N HIS A 36 6.95 12.25 -7.23
CA HIS A 36 7.11 13.62 -6.74
C HIS A 36 8.27 13.78 -5.73
N ALA A 37 8.57 12.74 -4.93
CA ALA A 37 9.67 12.78 -3.98
C ALA A 37 11.03 12.79 -4.69
N LEU A 38 11.20 11.93 -5.70
CA LEU A 38 12.41 11.90 -6.53
C LEU A 38 12.60 13.22 -7.29
N ILE A 39 11.56 13.73 -7.94
CA ILE A 39 11.61 15.02 -8.64
C ILE A 39 12.02 16.16 -7.72
N TYR A 40 11.45 16.21 -6.51
CA TYR A 40 11.83 17.22 -5.53
C TYR A 40 13.31 17.05 -5.12
N ALA A 41 13.77 15.83 -4.90
CA ALA A 41 15.16 15.56 -4.56
C ALA A 41 16.14 15.98 -5.68
N ILE A 42 15.82 15.68 -6.95
CA ILE A 42 16.62 16.10 -8.11
C ILE A 42 16.70 17.62 -8.20
N ARG A 43 15.56 18.32 -8.09
CA ARG A 43 15.53 19.80 -8.11
C ARG A 43 16.38 20.40 -7.01
N ARG A 44 16.28 19.87 -5.78
CA ARG A 44 17.09 20.34 -4.65
C ARG A 44 18.58 20.07 -4.85
N ALA A 45 18.94 18.93 -5.44
CA ALA A 45 20.32 18.60 -5.77
C ALA A 45 20.88 19.59 -6.82
N ASN A 46 20.13 19.83 -7.90
CA ASN A 46 20.51 20.79 -8.95
C ASN A 46 20.64 22.23 -8.42
N GLU A 47 19.67 22.69 -7.62
CA GLU A 47 19.71 24.02 -6.98
C GLU A 47 20.95 24.22 -6.09
N LEU A 48 21.37 23.16 -5.39
CA LEU A 48 22.55 23.16 -4.53
C LEU A 48 23.85 22.82 -5.29
N LYS A 49 23.77 22.50 -6.59
CA LYS A 49 24.87 22.02 -7.43
C LYS A 49 25.58 20.80 -6.82
N LEU A 50 24.79 19.90 -6.23
CA LEU A 50 25.25 18.66 -5.63
C LEU A 50 24.68 17.45 -6.38
N PRO A 51 25.37 16.30 -6.34
CA PRO A 51 24.77 15.05 -6.78
C PRO A 51 23.61 14.60 -5.87
N LEU A 52 22.82 13.65 -6.37
CA LEU A 52 21.77 12.96 -5.60
C LEU A 52 22.21 11.53 -5.27
N VAL A 53 21.98 11.09 -4.04
CA VAL A 53 22.08 9.69 -3.61
C VAL A 53 20.70 9.22 -3.19
N VAL A 54 20.28 8.05 -3.66
CA VAL A 54 19.04 7.38 -3.27
C VAL A 54 19.36 6.19 -2.39
N TYR A 55 18.74 6.12 -1.22
CA TYR A 55 18.89 5.02 -0.29
C TYR A 55 17.55 4.32 -0.05
N GLU A 56 17.57 3.00 -0.15
CA GLU A 56 16.46 2.11 0.23
C GLU A 56 16.94 1.04 1.21
N GLY A 57 16.19 0.87 2.30
CA GLY A 57 16.49 -0.13 3.32
C GLY A 57 15.33 -1.10 3.54
N LEU A 58 15.64 -2.41 3.55
CA LEU A 58 14.71 -3.46 3.93
C LEU A 58 15.18 -4.12 5.24
N LYS A 59 14.27 -4.23 6.21
CA LYS A 59 14.59 -4.68 7.57
C LYS A 59 13.86 -5.98 7.89
N TYR A 60 14.56 -6.93 8.51
CA TYR A 60 13.98 -8.20 8.95
C TYR A 60 12.89 -8.02 10.03
N TYR A 61 12.97 -6.97 10.85
CA TYR A 61 12.05 -6.76 11.97
C TYR A 61 10.83 -5.89 11.64
N TYR A 62 10.54 -5.64 10.36
CA TYR A 62 9.25 -5.01 10.02
C TYR A 62 8.09 -5.92 10.47
N PRO A 63 7.00 -5.36 11.01
CA PRO A 63 5.83 -6.16 11.36
C PRO A 63 5.37 -7.01 10.17
N TRP A 64 5.14 -8.30 10.40
CA TRP A 64 4.79 -9.31 9.40
C TRP A 64 5.83 -9.56 8.30
N ALA A 65 7.09 -9.19 8.50
CA ALA A 65 8.18 -9.57 7.61
C ALA A 65 8.19 -11.09 7.37
N SER A 66 8.19 -11.48 6.09
CA SER A 66 8.08 -12.87 5.66
C SER A 66 8.72 -13.08 4.30
N ASP A 67 8.93 -14.34 3.91
CA ASP A 67 9.49 -14.69 2.60
C ASP A 67 8.71 -14.04 1.47
N ARG A 68 7.37 -14.03 1.56
CA ARG A 68 6.51 -13.38 0.57
C ARG A 68 6.80 -11.91 0.36
N LEU A 69 6.83 -11.13 1.43
CA LEU A 69 7.01 -9.68 1.32
C LEU A 69 8.43 -9.33 0.93
N HIS A 70 9.42 -10.04 1.47
CA HIS A 70 10.82 -9.81 1.18
C HIS A 70 11.17 -10.20 -0.26
N MET A 71 10.70 -11.36 -0.73
CA MET A 71 10.84 -11.76 -2.14
C MET A 71 10.29 -10.68 -3.07
N PHE A 72 9.03 -10.27 -2.86
CA PHE A 72 8.37 -9.28 -3.72
C PHE A 72 9.11 -7.94 -3.74
N ILE A 73 9.69 -7.50 -2.62
CA ILE A 73 10.49 -6.26 -2.60
C ILE A 73 11.81 -6.44 -3.35
N LEU A 74 12.51 -7.56 -3.10
CA LEU A 74 13.84 -7.85 -3.67
C LEU A 74 13.80 -8.05 -5.18
N GLU A 75 12.73 -8.64 -5.73
CA GLU A 75 12.51 -8.79 -7.18
C GLU A 75 12.55 -7.44 -7.92
N GLY A 76 12.17 -6.34 -7.27
CA GLY A 76 12.25 -5.01 -7.86
C GLY A 76 13.58 -4.27 -7.66
N VAL A 77 14.55 -4.80 -6.90
CA VAL A 77 15.76 -4.02 -6.52
C VAL A 77 16.72 -3.87 -7.69
N GLU A 78 16.96 -4.95 -8.46
CA GLU A 78 17.92 -4.93 -9.56
C GLU A 78 17.48 -4.00 -10.69
N GLU A 79 16.21 -4.06 -11.11
CA GLU A 79 15.67 -3.15 -12.13
C GLU A 79 15.73 -1.68 -11.68
N LYS A 80 15.42 -1.36 -10.42
CA LYS A 80 15.54 0.00 -9.90
C LYS A 80 16.97 0.51 -9.91
N ARG A 81 17.95 -0.35 -9.56
CA ARG A 81 19.37 0.00 -9.66
C ARG A 81 19.71 0.42 -11.08
N LEU A 82 19.39 -0.41 -12.08
CA LEU A 82 19.66 -0.13 -13.49
C LEU A 82 18.98 1.16 -13.98
N GLU A 83 17.74 1.42 -13.55
CA GLU A 83 17.02 2.65 -13.90
C GLU A 83 17.65 3.89 -13.26
N PHE A 84 18.05 3.85 -11.98
CA PHE A 84 18.77 4.97 -11.36
C PHE A 84 20.15 5.21 -11.99
N GLU A 85 20.85 4.15 -12.39
CA GLU A 85 22.13 4.24 -13.11
C GLU A 85 21.96 4.95 -14.46
N ARG A 86 20.89 4.65 -15.19
CA ARG A 86 20.52 5.38 -16.43
C ARG A 86 20.27 6.86 -16.21
N LEU A 87 19.73 7.23 -15.03
CA LEU A 87 19.54 8.62 -14.62
C LEU A 87 20.83 9.27 -14.10
N GLY A 88 21.95 8.55 -14.05
CA GLY A 88 23.21 9.04 -13.48
C GLY A 88 23.17 9.19 -11.96
N ILE A 89 22.22 8.54 -11.28
CA ILE A 89 21.98 8.66 -9.83
C ILE A 89 22.48 7.40 -9.11
N ARG A 90 23.22 7.59 -8.02
CA ARG A 90 23.65 6.52 -7.13
C ARG A 90 22.48 6.00 -6.31
N TYR A 91 22.04 4.79 -6.62
CA TYR A 91 21.10 4.03 -5.81
C TYR A 91 21.85 3.04 -4.92
N VAL A 92 21.53 3.03 -3.63
CA VAL A 92 22.10 2.12 -2.62
C VAL A 92 20.96 1.37 -1.96
N PHE A 93 21.02 0.06 -2.03
CA PHE A 93 20.09 -0.84 -1.34
C PHE A 93 20.80 -1.54 -0.19
N TYR A 94 20.12 -1.64 0.95
CA TYR A 94 20.63 -2.38 2.09
C TYR A 94 19.58 -3.30 2.72
N LEU A 95 19.90 -4.59 2.77
CA LEU A 95 19.11 -5.63 3.44
C LEU A 95 19.68 -5.90 4.83
N GLN A 96 18.96 -5.47 5.87
CA GLN A 96 19.24 -5.86 7.25
C GLN A 96 18.61 -7.23 7.51
N LYS A 97 19.46 -8.27 7.53
CA LYS A 97 19.04 -9.67 7.61
C LYS A 97 18.75 -10.13 9.04
N GLU A 98 19.43 -9.55 10.03
CA GLU A 98 19.41 -10.05 11.42
C GLU A 98 19.78 -8.97 12.44
N ALA A 99 19.73 -9.31 13.74
CA ALA A 99 19.86 -8.36 14.85
C ALA A 99 21.20 -7.60 14.88
N ASP A 100 22.26 -8.23 14.39
CA ASP A 100 23.63 -7.69 14.35
C ASP A 100 23.94 -6.96 13.04
N SER A 101 23.01 -6.95 12.08
CA SER A 101 23.12 -6.13 10.88
C SER A 101 23.33 -4.64 11.26
N PRO A 102 24.31 -3.94 10.65
CA PRO A 102 24.52 -2.51 10.87
C PRO A 102 23.24 -1.67 10.92
N LYS A 103 23.13 -0.85 11.95
CA LYS A 103 21.96 0.01 12.22
C LYS A 103 22.29 1.46 11.90
N ASN A 104 21.27 2.32 11.97
CA ASN A 104 21.41 3.77 11.80
C ASN A 104 21.98 4.21 10.44
N THR A 105 21.79 3.41 9.39
CA THR A 105 22.30 3.66 8.04
C THR A 105 21.93 5.05 7.50
N VAL A 106 20.66 5.47 7.65
CA VAL A 106 20.21 6.80 7.23
C VAL A 106 20.96 7.92 7.98
N ALA A 107 21.24 7.72 9.27
CA ALA A 107 21.98 8.70 10.06
C ALA A 107 23.47 8.77 9.69
N ALA A 108 24.08 7.66 9.27
CA ALA A 108 25.43 7.66 8.73
C ALA A 108 25.50 8.44 7.41
N LEU A 109 24.60 8.14 6.47
CA LEU A 109 24.47 8.87 5.20
C LEU A 109 24.16 10.36 5.42
N ALA A 110 23.35 10.69 6.43
CA ALA A 110 22.98 12.08 6.73
C ALA A 110 24.18 12.98 7.09
N LYS A 111 25.31 12.43 7.56
CA LYS A 111 26.49 13.23 7.94
C LYS A 111 27.10 13.98 6.75
N ASP A 112 27.11 13.33 5.59
CA ASP A 112 27.67 13.88 4.35
C ASP A 112 26.60 14.53 3.46
N ALA A 113 25.33 14.49 3.86
CA ALA A 113 24.21 15.00 3.08
C ALA A 113 23.90 16.48 3.39
N ALA A 114 23.47 17.22 2.37
CA ALA A 114 23.04 18.62 2.51
C ALA A 114 21.67 18.72 3.19
N LEU A 115 20.78 17.80 2.81
CA LEU A 115 19.41 17.66 3.28
C LEU A 115 18.92 16.23 2.99
N ILE A 116 17.85 15.85 3.67
CA ILE A 116 17.15 14.57 3.46
C ILE A 116 15.80 14.86 2.82
N VAL A 117 15.50 14.17 1.72
CA VAL A 117 14.15 14.01 1.18
C VAL A 117 13.66 12.61 1.53
N THR A 118 12.41 12.46 1.92
CA THR A 118 11.77 11.18 2.18
C THR A 118 10.29 11.19 1.83
N ASP A 119 9.63 10.04 1.98
CA ASP A 119 8.25 9.84 1.56
C ASP A 119 7.27 10.26 2.66
N ASP A 120 6.22 11.00 2.29
CA ASP A 120 5.12 11.36 3.19
C ASP A 120 3.98 10.34 3.07
N PHE A 121 4.08 9.22 3.78
CA PHE A 121 3.08 8.15 3.77
C PHE A 121 2.36 8.06 5.14
N PRO A 122 1.02 8.02 5.20
CA PRO A 122 0.29 8.30 6.43
C PRO A 122 0.14 7.12 7.41
N CYS A 123 0.54 5.89 7.05
CA CYS A 123 0.40 4.74 7.96
C CYS A 123 1.67 3.87 8.07
N PHE A 124 1.54 2.79 8.83
CA PHE A 124 2.59 1.80 9.07
C PHE A 124 3.81 2.43 9.75
N VAL A 125 5.03 2.04 9.40
CA VAL A 125 6.25 2.52 10.09
C VAL A 125 6.69 3.93 9.66
N ILE A 126 6.12 4.47 8.58
CA ILE A 126 6.62 5.68 7.91
C ILE A 126 6.44 6.96 8.76
N PRO A 127 5.29 7.22 9.39
CA PRO A 127 5.14 8.40 10.26
C PRO A 127 6.17 8.41 11.41
N GLU A 128 6.40 7.25 12.03
CA GLU A 128 7.36 7.13 13.13
C GLU A 128 8.81 7.25 12.66
N HIS A 129 9.14 6.67 11.49
CA HIS A 129 10.42 6.88 10.82
C HIS A 129 10.70 8.37 10.57
N ASN A 130 9.73 9.07 9.99
CA ASN A 130 9.80 10.49 9.66
C ASN A 130 9.96 11.36 10.92
N ARG A 131 9.21 11.05 11.98
CA ARG A 131 9.34 11.73 13.28
C ARG A 131 10.75 11.54 13.86
N ARG A 132 11.22 10.29 13.97
CA ARG A 132 12.54 9.97 14.55
C ARG A 132 13.69 10.59 13.77
N ILE A 133 13.66 10.59 12.44
CA ILE A 133 14.75 11.19 11.66
C ILE A 133 14.73 12.72 11.77
N ALA A 134 13.55 13.36 11.80
CA ALA A 134 13.44 14.80 11.95
C ALA A 134 13.97 15.29 13.31
N GLU A 135 13.75 14.51 14.37
CA GLU A 135 14.28 14.79 15.72
C GLU A 135 15.80 14.63 15.81
N ARG A 136 16.38 13.68 15.08
CA ARG A 136 17.80 13.28 15.21
C ARG A 136 18.72 13.93 14.18
N ALA A 137 18.23 14.23 12.99
CA ALA A 137 19.05 14.80 11.93
C ALA A 137 19.47 16.24 12.28
N GLU A 138 20.72 16.57 11.99
CA GLU A 138 21.28 17.91 12.14
C GLU A 138 21.10 18.76 10.87
N ILE A 139 20.51 18.17 9.82
CA ILE A 139 20.21 18.76 8.50
C ILE A 139 18.69 18.77 8.25
N PRO A 140 18.19 19.59 7.30
CA PRO A 140 16.77 19.69 7.06
C PRO A 140 16.22 18.41 6.44
N VAL A 141 15.05 17.99 6.93
CA VAL A 141 14.32 16.82 6.45
C VAL A 141 13.03 17.26 5.79
N PHE A 142 12.79 16.79 4.56
CA PHE A 142 11.59 17.08 3.77
C PHE A 142 10.83 15.79 3.49
N ALA A 143 9.57 15.71 3.87
CA ALA A 143 8.66 14.65 3.46
C ALA A 143 7.83 15.10 2.25
N VAL A 144 7.70 14.23 1.24
CA VAL A 144 7.04 14.55 -0.02
C VAL A 144 5.92 13.57 -0.33
N ASP A 145 4.73 14.09 -0.63
CA ASP A 145 3.54 13.31 -0.97
C ASP A 145 3.51 12.91 -2.45
N SER A 146 3.70 11.61 -2.69
CA SER A 146 3.56 10.95 -4.00
C SER A 146 2.54 9.80 -3.96
N ASN A 147 1.56 9.89 -3.05
CA ASN A 147 0.64 8.80 -2.74
C ASN A 147 -0.50 8.64 -3.74
N GLY A 148 -1.03 9.76 -4.22
CA GLY A 148 -2.25 9.86 -5.02
C GLY A 148 -2.14 10.96 -6.07
N ILE A 149 -3.21 11.10 -6.86
CA ILE A 149 -3.30 12.11 -7.91
C ILE A 149 -3.49 13.47 -7.26
N ILE A 150 -4.40 13.58 -6.29
CA ILE A 150 -4.59 14.82 -5.53
C ILE A 150 -3.62 14.84 -4.34
N PRO A 151 -2.87 15.95 -4.12
CA PRO A 151 -2.08 16.09 -2.90
C PRO A 151 -2.96 16.02 -1.65
N MET A 152 -2.55 15.26 -0.63
CA MET A 152 -3.28 15.13 0.63
C MET A 152 -3.51 16.48 1.33
N SER A 153 -2.64 17.47 1.09
CA SER A 153 -2.77 18.83 1.64
C SER A 153 -3.98 19.61 1.12
N LYS A 154 -4.69 19.11 0.10
CA LYS A 154 -5.91 19.71 -0.46
C LYS A 154 -7.18 19.36 0.27
N PHE A 155 -7.08 18.49 1.26
CA PHE A 155 -8.17 18.19 2.18
C PHE A 155 -7.86 18.84 3.52
N ASP A 156 -8.89 19.34 4.20
CA ASP A 156 -8.74 20.02 5.50
C ASP A 156 -9.20 19.16 6.67
N LYS A 157 -9.88 18.04 6.38
CA LYS A 157 -10.45 17.13 7.37
C LYS A 157 -10.66 15.73 6.80
N GLU A 158 -10.96 14.80 7.69
CA GLU A 158 -11.50 13.50 7.34
C GLU A 158 -12.86 13.64 6.64
N GLU A 159 -13.02 12.95 5.51
CA GLU A 159 -14.25 12.90 4.72
C GLU A 159 -15.14 11.73 5.16
N TYR A 160 -16.44 12.00 5.29
CA TYR A 160 -17.37 11.01 5.83
C TYR A 160 -17.54 9.81 4.89
N ALA A 161 -17.60 10.02 3.58
CA ALA A 161 -17.82 8.95 2.61
C ALA A 161 -17.40 9.37 1.19
N ALA A 162 -17.43 8.42 0.26
CA ALA A 162 -17.07 8.66 -1.14
C ALA A 162 -17.85 9.84 -1.76
N TYR A 163 -19.14 10.00 -1.43
CA TYR A 163 -19.95 11.10 -1.98
C TYR A 163 -19.54 12.49 -1.47
N THR A 164 -18.80 12.61 -0.36
CA THR A 164 -18.32 13.90 0.15
C THR A 164 -16.95 14.28 -0.42
N ILE A 165 -16.06 13.29 -0.62
CA ILE A 165 -14.73 13.53 -1.20
C ILE A 165 -14.75 13.65 -2.73
N ARG A 166 -15.60 12.89 -3.42
CA ARG A 166 -15.70 12.87 -4.90
C ARG A 166 -15.84 14.26 -5.53
N PRO A 167 -16.77 15.14 -5.11
CA PRO A 167 -16.88 16.47 -5.71
C PRO A 167 -15.64 17.35 -5.46
N LYS A 168 -14.86 17.10 -4.39
CA LYS A 168 -13.61 17.82 -4.13
C LYS A 168 -12.49 17.34 -5.06
N ILE A 169 -12.37 16.02 -5.22
CA ILE A 169 -11.43 15.40 -6.18
C ILE A 169 -11.74 15.88 -7.60
N ASN A 170 -12.99 15.79 -8.03
CA ASN A 170 -13.39 16.14 -9.41
C ASN A 170 -13.05 17.59 -9.78
N LYS A 171 -13.19 18.54 -8.84
CA LYS A 171 -12.79 19.94 -9.04
C LYS A 171 -11.29 20.14 -9.26
N LEU A 172 -10.47 19.17 -8.87
CA LEU A 172 -9.01 19.23 -8.90
C LEU A 172 -8.41 18.34 -10.01
N LEU A 173 -9.17 17.39 -10.57
CA LEU A 173 -8.66 16.43 -11.55
C LEU A 173 -8.01 17.09 -12.76
N ASP A 174 -8.63 18.12 -13.35
CA ASP A 174 -8.06 18.83 -14.51
C ASP A 174 -6.67 19.43 -14.22
N ARG A 175 -6.37 19.73 -12.97
CA ARG A 175 -5.07 20.26 -12.56
C ARG A 175 -4.03 19.15 -12.34
N TYR A 176 -4.42 18.01 -11.78
CA TYR A 176 -3.48 16.99 -11.29
C TYR A 176 -3.43 15.69 -12.10
N LEU A 177 -4.47 15.34 -12.85
CA LEU A 177 -4.50 14.16 -13.72
C LEU A 177 -3.82 14.46 -15.06
N LYS A 178 -2.52 14.76 -15.00
CA LYS A 178 -1.69 15.12 -16.16
C LYS A 178 -0.31 14.48 -16.03
N PRO A 179 0.37 14.19 -17.16
CA PRO A 179 1.74 13.69 -17.12
C PRO A 179 2.64 14.55 -16.24
N MET A 180 3.45 13.89 -15.42
CA MET A 180 4.42 14.56 -14.56
C MET A 180 5.63 15.01 -15.40
N PRO A 181 6.20 16.21 -15.16
CA PRO A 181 7.43 16.59 -15.84
C PRO A 181 8.57 15.66 -15.45
N TYR A 182 9.47 15.41 -16.39
CA TYR A 182 10.71 14.67 -16.14
C TYR A 182 11.81 15.65 -15.72
N GLU A 183 12.64 15.24 -14.76
CA GLU A 183 13.78 16.02 -14.28
C GLU A 183 15.06 15.20 -14.41
N THR A 184 16.15 15.83 -14.84
CA THR A 184 17.48 15.22 -14.94
C THR A 184 18.39 15.76 -13.85
N ILE A 185 19.31 14.92 -13.36
CA ILE A 185 20.37 15.38 -12.46
C ILE A 185 21.45 16.11 -13.27
N ASP A 186 21.90 17.27 -12.80
CA ASP A 186 22.97 18.05 -13.46
C ASP A 186 24.36 17.49 -13.11
N THR A 187 24.50 16.91 -11.92
CA THR A 187 25.75 16.33 -11.40
C THR A 187 25.57 14.83 -11.15
N PRO A 188 26.09 13.96 -12.02
CA PRO A 188 25.99 12.51 -11.84
C PRO A 188 26.71 12.01 -10.60
N SER A 189 26.24 10.88 -10.05
CA SER A 189 26.75 10.30 -8.80
C SER A 189 27.03 8.81 -8.87
N PHE A 190 26.89 8.15 -10.03
CA PHE A 190 27.06 6.71 -10.22
C PHE A 190 28.31 6.09 -9.52
N GLY A 191 29.44 6.80 -9.53
CA GLY A 191 30.70 6.35 -8.89
C GLY A 191 30.95 6.91 -7.48
N LEU A 192 29.98 7.59 -6.88
CA LEU A 192 30.13 8.20 -5.56
C LEU A 192 30.12 7.12 -4.47
N GLU A 193 31.23 6.98 -3.76
CA GLU A 193 31.32 6.16 -2.56
C GLU A 193 30.63 6.86 -1.38
N VAL A 194 29.79 6.10 -0.68
CA VAL A 194 29.04 6.55 0.49
C VAL A 194 29.27 5.59 1.66
N ASP A 195 29.31 6.14 2.88
CA ASP A 195 29.48 5.36 4.11
C ASP A 195 28.18 4.63 4.48
N CYS A 196 27.92 3.51 3.79
CA CYS A 196 26.72 2.70 3.94
C CYS A 196 27.02 1.24 3.61
N PRO A 197 26.56 0.27 4.43
CA PRO A 197 26.54 -1.12 4.01
C PRO A 197 25.63 -1.28 2.79
N GLU A 198 26.05 -2.08 1.82
CA GLU A 198 25.32 -2.28 0.58
C GLU A 198 25.07 -3.77 0.35
N THR A 199 23.87 -4.09 -0.16
CA THR A 199 23.49 -5.43 -0.57
C THR A 199 23.29 -5.44 -2.08
N VAL A 200 24.13 -6.16 -2.79
CA VAL A 200 23.94 -6.42 -4.22
C VAL A 200 22.83 -7.46 -4.38
N VAL A 201 21.75 -7.07 -5.05
CA VAL A 201 20.64 -7.96 -5.38
C VAL A 201 20.65 -8.21 -6.87
N THR A 202 20.59 -9.49 -7.25
CA THR A 202 20.44 -9.95 -8.62
C THR A 202 19.39 -11.04 -8.66
N THR A 203 18.78 -11.25 -9.82
CA THR A 203 17.79 -12.32 -10.03
C THR A 203 18.26 -13.68 -9.49
N ASP A 204 19.56 -13.99 -9.64
CA ASP A 204 20.15 -15.26 -9.22
C ASP A 204 20.31 -15.43 -7.70
N ASN A 205 20.35 -14.33 -6.93
CA ASN A 205 20.68 -14.38 -5.51
C ASN A 205 19.51 -14.11 -4.57
N ILE A 206 18.35 -13.63 -5.06
CA ILE A 206 17.19 -13.25 -4.24
C ILE A 206 16.79 -14.37 -3.28
N MET A 207 16.67 -15.61 -3.76
CA MET A 207 16.25 -16.74 -2.93
C MET A 207 17.20 -16.98 -1.75
N SER A 208 18.51 -16.87 -1.98
CA SER A 208 19.51 -17.03 -0.90
C SER A 208 19.51 -15.84 0.06
N LEU A 209 19.23 -14.64 -0.42
CA LEU A 209 19.06 -13.45 0.43
C LEU A 209 17.84 -13.58 1.35
N VAL A 210 16.71 -14.03 0.82
CA VAL A 210 15.47 -14.28 1.61
C VAL A 210 15.72 -15.36 2.66
N ALA A 211 16.28 -16.51 2.26
CA ALA A 211 16.56 -17.62 3.19
C ALA A 211 17.54 -17.26 4.32
N ALA A 212 18.37 -16.23 4.13
CA ALA A 212 19.31 -15.74 5.13
C ALA A 212 18.72 -14.68 6.08
N CYS A 213 17.48 -14.23 5.87
CA CYS A 213 16.85 -13.22 6.72
C CYS A 213 16.16 -13.88 7.92
N GLY A 214 16.28 -13.29 9.12
CA GLY A 214 15.52 -13.71 10.31
C GLY A 214 14.07 -13.25 10.26
N ILE A 215 13.30 -13.72 9.28
CA ILE A 215 11.89 -13.35 9.00
C ILE A 215 10.97 -14.57 9.13
N ASP A 216 9.65 -14.37 8.99
CA ASP A 216 8.70 -15.47 9.00
C ASP A 216 8.77 -16.29 7.69
N HIS A 217 9.41 -17.46 7.76
CA HIS A 217 9.50 -18.41 6.65
C HIS A 217 8.25 -19.29 6.48
N SER A 218 7.21 -19.13 7.33
CA SER A 218 5.96 -19.90 7.19
C SER A 218 5.03 -19.35 6.10
N VAL A 219 5.25 -18.12 5.65
CA VAL A 219 4.48 -17.49 4.56
C VAL A 219 5.31 -17.49 3.29
N SER A 220 5.14 -18.54 2.48
CA SER A 220 5.87 -18.74 1.23
C SER A 220 5.67 -17.57 0.24
N PRO A 221 6.65 -17.33 -0.66
CA PRO A 221 6.47 -16.41 -1.77
C PRO A 221 5.23 -16.69 -2.62
N SER A 222 4.75 -15.63 -3.27
CA SER A 222 3.65 -15.74 -4.23
C SER A 222 4.15 -16.38 -5.52
N GLU A 223 3.48 -17.43 -5.99
CA GLU A 223 3.76 -18.05 -7.29
C GLU A 223 3.05 -17.33 -8.46
N VAL A 224 2.15 -16.39 -8.16
CA VAL A 224 1.29 -15.73 -9.15
C VAL A 224 1.75 -14.31 -9.44
N TYR A 225 2.08 -13.57 -8.39
CA TYR A 225 2.52 -12.17 -8.44
C TYR A 225 3.99 -12.07 -8.07
N HIS A 226 4.75 -11.43 -8.96
CA HIS A 226 6.15 -11.07 -8.79
C HIS A 226 6.29 -9.55 -8.70
N GLY A 227 7.26 -9.09 -7.93
CA GLY A 227 7.52 -7.68 -7.68
C GLY A 227 8.23 -6.96 -8.82
N GLY A 228 8.40 -5.64 -8.64
CA GLY A 228 9.03 -4.77 -9.63
C GLY A 228 8.06 -4.03 -10.55
N THR A 229 8.58 -2.97 -11.12
CA THR A 229 7.95 -2.05 -12.08
C THR A 229 7.68 -2.76 -13.39
N ILE A 230 8.59 -3.63 -13.85
CA ILE A 230 8.43 -4.39 -15.10
C ILE A 230 7.19 -5.29 -15.03
N GLU A 231 7.07 -6.10 -13.96
CA GLU A 231 5.90 -6.97 -13.76
C GLU A 231 4.61 -6.17 -13.55
N GLY A 232 4.69 -5.07 -12.79
CA GLY A 232 3.57 -4.14 -12.66
C GLY A 232 3.09 -3.60 -14.00
N ARG A 233 4.00 -3.16 -14.88
CA ARG A 233 3.66 -2.63 -16.21
C ARG A 233 3.14 -3.71 -17.15
N LYS A 234 3.67 -4.93 -17.10
CA LYS A 234 3.10 -6.09 -17.82
C LYS A 234 1.66 -6.33 -17.39
N ARG A 235 1.38 -6.29 -16.08
CA ARG A 235 0.03 -6.46 -15.56
C ARG A 235 -0.90 -5.31 -15.94
N LEU A 236 -0.42 -4.07 -15.89
CA LEU A 236 -1.16 -2.87 -16.31
C LEU A 236 -1.53 -2.96 -17.79
N LYS A 237 -0.58 -3.34 -18.65
CA LYS A 237 -0.83 -3.55 -20.08
C LYS A 237 -1.93 -4.58 -20.32
N LYS A 238 -1.82 -5.77 -19.72
CA LYS A 238 -2.87 -6.80 -19.79
C LYS A 238 -4.22 -6.27 -19.30
N PHE A 239 -4.22 -5.52 -18.19
CA PHE A 239 -5.45 -4.94 -17.67
C PHE A 239 -6.11 -3.99 -18.69
N VAL A 240 -5.35 -3.02 -19.22
CA VAL A 240 -5.86 -2.03 -20.16
C VAL A 240 -6.33 -2.66 -21.46
N GLU A 241 -5.57 -3.60 -22.01
CA GLU A 241 -5.85 -4.19 -23.34
C GLU A 241 -6.91 -5.30 -23.30
N GLU A 242 -6.98 -6.11 -22.24
CA GLU A 242 -7.79 -7.35 -22.24
C GLU A 242 -8.94 -7.34 -21.23
N ILE A 243 -8.85 -6.59 -20.13
CA ILE A 243 -9.78 -6.71 -18.98
C ILE A 243 -10.63 -5.46 -18.79
N LEU A 244 -10.03 -4.28 -18.94
CA LEU A 244 -10.69 -2.99 -18.81
C LEU A 244 -11.98 -2.92 -19.66
N PRO A 245 -12.05 -3.47 -20.89
CA PRO A 245 -13.29 -3.41 -21.67
C PRO A 245 -14.54 -3.97 -20.98
N ASP A 246 -14.41 -4.97 -20.08
CA ASP A 246 -15.53 -5.59 -19.33
C ASP A 246 -15.45 -5.32 -17.81
N TYR A 247 -14.61 -4.37 -17.38
CA TYR A 247 -14.33 -4.15 -15.96
C TYR A 247 -15.58 -3.84 -15.15
N ASP A 248 -16.49 -2.99 -15.65
CA ASP A 248 -17.73 -2.61 -14.95
C ASP A 248 -18.61 -3.82 -14.59
N LYS A 249 -18.65 -4.84 -15.45
CA LYS A 249 -19.44 -6.07 -15.30
C LYS A 249 -18.67 -7.20 -14.64
N ALA A 250 -17.34 -7.20 -14.70
CA ALA A 250 -16.50 -8.31 -14.25
C ALA A 250 -15.84 -8.08 -12.89
N ARG A 251 -15.63 -6.83 -12.43
CA ARG A 251 -14.91 -6.48 -11.19
C ARG A 251 -15.45 -7.11 -9.90
N SER A 252 -16.71 -7.55 -9.90
CA SER A 252 -17.37 -8.18 -8.75
C SER A 252 -17.50 -9.71 -8.89
N LYS A 253 -16.79 -10.33 -9.84
CA LYS A 253 -16.91 -11.75 -10.20
C LYS A 253 -15.59 -12.50 -9.94
N PRO A 254 -15.40 -13.10 -8.75
CA PRO A 254 -14.19 -13.83 -8.39
C PRO A 254 -13.85 -15.04 -9.29
N ASP A 255 -14.82 -15.56 -10.04
CA ASP A 255 -14.69 -16.74 -10.93
C ASP A 255 -13.97 -16.45 -12.27
N ARG A 256 -13.50 -15.21 -12.47
CA ARG A 256 -12.83 -14.74 -13.69
C ARG A 256 -11.79 -13.64 -13.39
N ASP A 257 -10.88 -13.43 -14.33
CA ASP A 257 -9.91 -12.32 -14.29
C ASP A 257 -10.60 -11.02 -14.72
N GLY A 258 -11.34 -10.40 -13.79
CA GLY A 258 -12.17 -9.20 -14.04
C GLY A 258 -11.69 -7.93 -13.33
N SER A 259 -10.51 -7.96 -12.70
CA SER A 259 -9.96 -6.81 -11.96
C SER A 259 -8.53 -6.54 -12.38
N SER A 260 -8.01 -5.34 -12.10
CA SER A 260 -6.64 -5.01 -12.53
C SER A 260 -5.56 -5.82 -11.83
N ARG A 261 -5.82 -6.36 -10.61
CA ARG A 261 -4.80 -6.99 -9.74
C ARG A 261 -3.49 -6.16 -9.69
N LEU A 262 -3.63 -4.85 -9.48
CA LEU A 262 -2.51 -3.89 -9.42
C LEU A 262 -2.22 -3.39 -8.00
N SER A 263 -2.94 -3.87 -6.99
CA SER A 263 -2.88 -3.34 -5.63
C SER A 263 -1.53 -3.58 -4.96
N SER A 264 -0.89 -4.73 -5.20
CA SER A 264 0.46 -5.04 -4.75
C SER A 264 1.51 -4.06 -5.32
N TYR A 265 1.47 -3.78 -6.62
CA TYR A 265 2.37 -2.80 -7.26
C TYR A 265 2.11 -1.36 -6.80
N LEU A 266 0.85 -1.00 -6.53
CA LEU A 266 0.48 0.28 -5.94
C LEU A 266 0.91 0.40 -4.48
N HIS A 267 0.87 -0.70 -3.73
CA HIS A 267 1.24 -0.75 -2.31
C HIS A 267 2.74 -0.51 -2.12
N PHE A 268 3.57 -1.24 -2.87
CA PHE A 268 5.02 -1.10 -2.81
C PHE A 268 5.56 0.08 -3.64
N GLY A 269 4.67 0.77 -4.36
CA GLY A 269 4.97 1.98 -5.10
C GLY A 269 5.77 1.78 -6.38
N TYR A 270 5.78 0.56 -6.92
CA TYR A 270 6.35 0.23 -8.24
C TYR A 270 5.58 0.91 -9.38
N LEU A 271 4.27 1.10 -9.22
CA LEU A 271 3.46 1.89 -10.14
C LEU A 271 2.89 3.12 -9.46
N SER A 272 2.82 4.22 -10.19
CA SER A 272 2.11 5.42 -9.75
C SER A 272 0.61 5.28 -10.02
N PRO A 273 -0.29 5.70 -9.10
CA PRO A 273 -1.71 5.81 -9.43
C PRO A 273 -1.96 6.79 -10.59
N LEU A 274 -1.10 7.80 -10.77
CA LEU A 274 -1.18 8.72 -11.92
C LEU A 274 -0.89 8.01 -13.24
N GLU A 275 0.14 7.16 -13.29
CA GLU A 275 0.49 6.37 -14.47
C GLU A 275 -0.66 5.46 -14.89
N ILE A 276 -1.24 4.74 -13.93
CA ILE A 276 -2.38 3.86 -14.18
C ILE A 276 -3.59 4.68 -14.65
N ALA A 277 -3.90 5.80 -13.99
CA ALA A 277 -5.07 6.61 -14.34
C ALA A 277 -4.97 7.22 -15.74
N LEU A 278 -3.79 7.66 -16.16
CA LEU A 278 -3.55 8.14 -17.52
C LEU A 278 -3.71 7.01 -18.54
N ALA A 279 -3.11 5.84 -18.28
CA ALA A 279 -3.22 4.67 -19.16
C ALA A 279 -4.68 4.21 -19.34
N VAL A 280 -5.49 4.24 -18.28
CA VAL A 280 -6.91 3.87 -18.33
C VAL A 280 -7.77 4.94 -18.99
N ARG A 281 -7.52 6.23 -18.72
CA ARG A 281 -8.25 7.34 -19.35
C ARG A 281 -8.06 7.34 -20.86
N ASP A 282 -6.86 7.02 -21.33
CA ASP A 282 -6.47 7.06 -22.74
C ASP A 282 -6.67 5.71 -23.46
N ALA A 283 -7.27 4.72 -22.78
CA ALA A 283 -7.52 3.39 -23.32
C ALA A 283 -8.70 3.33 -24.30
N ASP A 284 -8.62 2.41 -25.26
CA ASP A 284 -9.77 2.03 -26.10
C ASP A 284 -10.68 1.05 -25.35
N ALA A 285 -11.51 1.59 -24.46
CA ALA A 285 -12.47 0.82 -23.66
C ALA A 285 -13.78 1.60 -23.46
N PRO A 286 -14.91 0.92 -23.13
CA PRO A 286 -16.16 1.60 -22.83
C PRO A 286 -16.01 2.59 -21.67
N GLN A 287 -16.62 3.77 -21.82
CA GLN A 287 -16.52 4.85 -20.83
C GLN A 287 -17.02 4.41 -19.45
N GLU A 288 -18.04 3.54 -19.39
CA GLU A 288 -18.57 2.99 -18.14
C GLU A 288 -17.51 2.19 -17.37
N SER A 289 -16.67 1.43 -18.08
CA SER A 289 -15.56 0.69 -17.48
C SER A 289 -14.42 1.59 -17.04
N ILE A 290 -14.08 2.61 -17.84
CA ILE A 290 -13.10 3.64 -17.49
C ILE A 290 -13.53 4.36 -16.21
N ASP A 291 -14.76 4.89 -16.17
CA ASP A 291 -15.32 5.62 -15.04
C ASP A 291 -15.40 4.74 -13.79
N ALA A 292 -15.85 3.49 -13.94
CA ALA A 292 -15.94 2.54 -12.84
C ALA A 292 -14.57 2.22 -12.24
N TYR A 293 -13.51 2.15 -13.06
CA TYR A 293 -12.16 1.92 -12.58
C TYR A 293 -11.56 3.16 -11.93
N LEU A 294 -11.69 4.33 -12.55
CA LEU A 294 -11.17 5.60 -12.02
C LEU A 294 -11.85 6.00 -10.70
N GLU A 295 -13.13 5.67 -10.48
CA GLU A 295 -13.79 5.82 -9.17
C GLU A 295 -13.06 4.99 -8.10
N GLU A 296 -12.65 3.75 -8.38
CA GLU A 296 -11.92 2.92 -7.40
C GLU A 296 -10.49 3.42 -7.20
N LEU A 297 -9.77 3.66 -8.30
CA LEU A 297 -8.36 4.05 -8.27
C LEU A 297 -8.14 5.43 -7.64
N ILE A 298 -9.05 6.37 -7.87
CA ILE A 298 -8.93 7.75 -7.41
C ILE A 298 -9.80 7.98 -6.19
N VAL A 299 -11.12 7.92 -6.33
CA VAL A 299 -12.05 8.35 -5.26
C VAL A 299 -11.98 7.43 -4.06
N ARG A 300 -12.10 6.11 -4.25
CA ARG A 300 -12.07 5.14 -3.14
C ARG A 300 -10.69 5.04 -2.51
N ARG A 301 -9.65 4.99 -3.33
CA ARG A 301 -8.28 4.93 -2.85
C ARG A 301 -7.91 6.18 -2.06
N GLU A 302 -8.12 7.37 -2.61
CA GLU A 302 -7.77 8.62 -1.93
C GLU A 302 -8.64 8.90 -0.69
N LEU A 303 -9.87 8.38 -0.64
CA LEU A 303 -10.67 8.39 0.61
C LEU A 303 -9.96 7.62 1.74
N SER A 304 -9.36 6.48 1.44
CA SER A 304 -8.59 5.71 2.43
C SER A 304 -7.37 6.49 2.93
N PHE A 305 -6.64 7.15 2.02
CA PHE A 305 -5.51 8.00 2.40
C PHE A 305 -5.94 9.23 3.20
N ASN A 306 -7.08 9.85 2.84
CA ASN A 306 -7.70 10.92 3.60
C ASN A 306 -8.04 10.46 5.03
N MET A 307 -8.73 9.31 5.18
CA MET A 307 -9.06 8.75 6.49
C MET A 307 -7.81 8.58 7.36
N THR A 308 -6.80 7.88 6.86
CA THR A 308 -5.55 7.65 7.61
C THR A 308 -4.81 8.94 7.93
N ARG A 309 -4.82 9.96 7.04
CA ARG A 309 -4.16 11.24 7.31
C ARG A 309 -4.78 11.99 8.49
N PHE A 310 -6.10 11.97 8.61
CA PHE A 310 -6.83 12.80 9.56
C PHE A 310 -7.28 12.07 10.83
N ASN A 311 -7.15 10.75 10.85
CA ASN A 311 -7.53 9.91 11.97
C ASN A 311 -6.31 9.19 12.52
N ASP A 312 -5.76 9.65 13.64
CA ASP A 312 -4.60 9.04 14.31
C ASP A 312 -4.90 7.65 14.87
N LYS A 313 -6.18 7.27 14.95
CA LYS A 313 -6.67 5.97 15.38
C LYS A 313 -7.13 5.08 14.23
N TYR A 314 -6.68 5.36 12.99
CA TYR A 314 -7.09 4.66 11.76
C TYR A 314 -6.93 3.13 11.80
N ASP A 315 -6.10 2.61 12.71
CA ASP A 315 -5.81 1.20 12.93
C ASP A 315 -6.51 0.64 14.18
N SER A 316 -7.64 1.23 14.57
CA SER A 316 -8.47 0.74 15.67
C SER A 316 -9.97 0.99 15.43
N LEU A 317 -10.82 0.33 16.22
CA LEU A 317 -12.27 0.54 16.19
C LEU A 317 -12.70 1.95 16.60
N ASP A 318 -11.84 2.71 17.27
CA ASP A 318 -12.11 4.11 17.64
C ASP A 318 -12.26 5.03 16.41
N ALA A 319 -11.73 4.64 15.25
CA ALA A 319 -11.92 5.36 13.99
C ALA A 319 -13.35 5.24 13.42
N LEU A 320 -14.19 4.36 13.98
CA LEU A 320 -15.55 4.16 13.52
C LEU A 320 -16.46 5.33 13.92
N PRO A 321 -17.44 5.71 13.08
CA PRO A 321 -18.35 6.80 13.39
C PRO A 321 -19.22 6.45 14.60
N ALA A 322 -19.71 7.48 15.31
CA ALA A 322 -20.46 7.31 16.56
C ALA A 322 -21.68 6.37 16.44
N TRP A 323 -22.35 6.33 15.28
CA TRP A 323 -23.49 5.43 15.06
C TRP A 323 -23.07 3.96 15.02
N VAL A 324 -21.89 3.65 14.47
CA VAL A 324 -21.32 2.29 14.46
C VAL A 324 -20.92 1.90 15.88
N GLN A 325 -20.21 2.77 16.59
CA GLN A 325 -19.81 2.48 17.97
C GLN A 325 -21.03 2.25 18.88
N LYS A 326 -22.11 3.01 18.65
CA LYS A 326 -23.37 2.82 19.38
C LYS A 326 -23.98 1.44 19.10
N THR A 327 -24.16 1.08 17.83
CA THR A 327 -24.80 -0.20 17.48
C THR A 327 -23.95 -1.39 17.92
N MET A 328 -22.62 -1.29 17.86
CA MET A 328 -21.73 -2.33 18.40
C MET A 328 -21.91 -2.52 19.91
N ARG A 329 -22.06 -1.43 20.69
CA ARG A 329 -22.32 -1.55 22.13
C ARG A 329 -23.68 -2.19 22.42
N GLU A 330 -24.70 -1.87 21.63
CA GLU A 330 -26.06 -2.42 21.80
C GLU A 330 -26.12 -3.92 21.50
N HIS A 331 -25.23 -4.42 20.63
CA HIS A 331 -25.17 -5.82 20.20
C HIS A 331 -23.95 -6.59 20.75
N ALA A 332 -23.24 -6.03 21.74
CA ALA A 332 -22.03 -6.62 22.30
C ALA A 332 -22.29 -7.97 22.99
N ASP A 333 -23.49 -8.19 23.52
CA ASP A 333 -23.87 -9.39 24.27
C ASP A 333 -24.72 -10.38 23.45
N ASP A 334 -24.94 -10.11 22.16
CA ASP A 334 -25.71 -11.00 21.28
C ASP A 334 -25.06 -12.38 21.18
N GLU A 335 -25.87 -13.43 21.03
CA GLU A 335 -25.32 -14.78 20.84
C GLU A 335 -24.62 -14.91 19.47
N ARG A 336 -23.40 -15.45 19.45
CA ARG A 336 -22.64 -15.76 18.23
C ARG A 336 -22.81 -17.23 17.91
N THR A 337 -23.38 -17.55 16.74
CA THR A 337 -23.69 -18.94 16.35
C THR A 337 -22.44 -19.80 16.14
N HIS A 338 -21.32 -19.18 15.76
CA HIS A 338 -20.03 -19.84 15.58
C HIS A 338 -18.94 -18.99 16.21
N LEU A 339 -17.93 -19.65 16.78
CA LEU A 339 -16.71 -19.00 17.23
C LEU A 339 -15.53 -19.79 16.67
N TYR A 340 -14.62 -19.09 15.99
CA TYR A 340 -13.41 -19.69 15.45
C TYR A 340 -12.17 -19.09 16.09
N SER A 341 -11.19 -19.94 16.38
CA SER A 341 -9.84 -19.50 16.73
C SER A 341 -9.15 -18.85 15.53
N LEU A 342 -8.12 -18.05 15.80
CA LEU A 342 -7.25 -17.50 14.75
C LEU A 342 -6.68 -18.61 13.86
N GLU A 343 -6.23 -19.72 14.45
CA GLU A 343 -5.69 -20.87 13.69
C GLU A 343 -6.73 -21.47 12.74
N GLN A 344 -7.99 -21.63 13.17
CA GLN A 344 -9.06 -22.14 12.31
C GLN A 344 -9.37 -21.19 11.17
N LEU A 345 -9.44 -19.88 11.45
CA LEU A 345 -9.67 -18.86 10.42
C LEU A 345 -8.50 -18.81 9.44
N GLU A 346 -7.26 -18.77 9.94
CA GLU A 346 -6.03 -18.73 9.15
C GLU A 346 -5.93 -19.90 8.16
N ASN A 347 -6.27 -21.10 8.62
CA ASN A 347 -6.25 -22.32 7.82
C ASN A 347 -7.52 -22.58 6.99
N GLY A 348 -8.48 -21.64 6.96
CA GLY A 348 -9.71 -21.82 6.18
C GLY A 348 -10.56 -23.00 6.67
N LYS A 349 -10.65 -23.22 7.99
CA LYS A 349 -11.37 -24.34 8.62
C LYS A 349 -12.68 -23.87 9.26
N THR A 350 -13.54 -23.24 8.46
CA THR A 350 -14.89 -22.85 8.88
C THR A 350 -15.96 -23.75 8.25
N HIS A 351 -17.20 -23.61 8.71
CA HIS A 351 -18.36 -24.27 8.11
C HIS A 351 -18.70 -23.71 6.72
N ASP A 352 -18.18 -22.54 6.36
CA ASP A 352 -18.53 -21.81 5.15
C ASP A 352 -17.44 -21.95 4.09
N GLU A 353 -17.71 -22.81 3.11
CA GLU A 353 -16.72 -23.13 2.08
C GLU A 353 -16.39 -21.95 1.15
N LEU A 354 -17.31 -20.98 0.96
CA LEU A 354 -17.00 -19.78 0.18
C LEU A 354 -16.03 -18.86 0.95
N TRP A 355 -16.18 -18.78 2.26
CA TRP A 355 -15.23 -18.05 3.11
C TRP A 355 -13.87 -18.74 3.13
N ASN A 356 -13.85 -20.08 3.26
CA ASN A 356 -12.61 -20.87 3.21
C ASN A 356 -11.87 -20.68 1.87
N ALA A 357 -12.59 -20.61 0.75
CA ALA A 357 -12.01 -20.32 -0.56
C ALA A 357 -11.34 -18.95 -0.62
N ALA A 358 -11.99 -17.90 -0.08
CA ALA A 358 -11.41 -16.56 -0.02
C ALA A 358 -10.12 -16.53 0.83
N GLN A 359 -10.12 -17.22 1.97
CA GLN A 359 -8.94 -17.38 2.80
C GLN A 359 -7.81 -18.13 2.07
N ARG A 360 -8.12 -19.23 1.36
CA ARG A 360 -7.13 -19.98 0.57
C ARG A 360 -6.51 -19.15 -0.55
N GLU A 361 -7.31 -18.35 -1.29
CA GLU A 361 -6.79 -17.42 -2.31
C GLU A 361 -5.76 -16.47 -1.70
N MET A 362 -6.09 -15.88 -0.55
CA MET A 362 -5.21 -14.95 0.16
C MET A 362 -3.91 -15.61 0.62
N VAL A 363 -3.99 -16.79 1.24
CA VAL A 363 -2.84 -17.50 1.78
C VAL A 363 -1.91 -17.98 0.66
N ALA A 364 -2.46 -18.53 -0.42
CA ALA A 364 -1.65 -19.05 -1.53
C ALA A 364 -1.06 -17.92 -2.39
N THR A 365 -1.90 -16.99 -2.84
CA THR A 365 -1.50 -15.99 -3.85
C THR A 365 -1.03 -14.66 -3.25
N GLY A 366 -1.37 -14.36 -2.00
CA GLY A 366 -1.07 -13.07 -1.38
C GLY A 366 -1.97 -11.96 -1.86
N GLU A 367 -3.05 -12.28 -2.58
CA GLU A 367 -4.15 -11.37 -2.85
C GLU A 367 -5.48 -12.11 -2.63
N MET A 368 -6.50 -11.39 -2.19
CA MET A 368 -7.87 -11.89 -2.15
C MET A 368 -8.71 -11.06 -3.13
N HIS A 369 -9.65 -11.67 -3.86
CA HIS A 369 -10.53 -10.90 -4.74
C HIS A 369 -11.41 -9.93 -3.91
N ASN A 370 -11.44 -8.64 -4.30
CA ASN A 370 -12.07 -7.57 -3.49
C ASN A 370 -13.53 -7.86 -3.09
N TYR A 371 -14.31 -8.44 -4.00
CA TYR A 371 -15.71 -8.77 -3.71
C TYR A 371 -15.89 -9.76 -2.55
N VAL A 372 -15.00 -10.75 -2.44
CA VAL A 372 -15.02 -11.71 -1.32
C VAL A 372 -14.26 -11.21 -0.09
N ARG A 373 -13.35 -10.22 -0.21
CA ARG A 373 -12.77 -9.52 0.96
C ARG A 373 -13.85 -8.93 1.87
N MET A 374 -14.91 -8.35 1.29
CA MET A 374 -16.04 -7.81 2.04
C MET A 374 -16.83 -8.88 2.80
N LEU A 375 -17.09 -10.02 2.14
CA LEU A 375 -17.72 -11.17 2.78
C LEU A 375 -16.83 -11.74 3.89
N TRP A 376 -15.54 -11.91 3.57
CA TRP A 376 -14.53 -12.42 4.47
C TRP A 376 -14.47 -11.62 5.77
N GLY A 377 -14.36 -10.29 5.65
CA GLY A 377 -14.30 -9.38 6.79
C GLY A 377 -15.57 -9.42 7.64
N LYS A 378 -16.74 -9.38 7.01
CA LYS A 378 -18.03 -9.39 7.72
C LYS A 378 -18.27 -10.69 8.46
N ASN A 379 -17.90 -11.82 7.89
CA ASN A 379 -18.07 -13.11 8.56
C ASN A 379 -17.18 -13.25 9.80
N VAL A 380 -15.94 -12.73 9.79
CA VAL A 380 -15.09 -12.76 11.00
C VAL A 380 -15.72 -11.95 12.13
N ILE A 381 -16.43 -10.84 11.85
CA ILE A 381 -17.19 -10.11 12.87
C ILE A 381 -18.23 -11.02 13.54
N ALA A 382 -18.94 -11.82 12.73
CA ALA A 382 -19.97 -12.74 13.22
C ALA A 382 -19.40 -13.94 14.00
N TRP A 383 -18.14 -14.29 13.76
CA TRP A 383 -17.51 -15.51 14.26
C TRP A 383 -16.42 -15.28 15.31
N SER A 384 -16.37 -14.08 15.87
CA SER A 384 -15.42 -13.68 16.90
C SER A 384 -16.14 -13.38 18.21
N PRO A 385 -15.50 -13.59 19.37
CA PRO A 385 -16.11 -13.37 20.67
C PRO A 385 -16.42 -11.89 20.94
N SER A 386 -15.68 -10.97 20.32
CA SER A 386 -15.94 -9.53 20.38
C SER A 386 -15.54 -8.85 19.06
N TYR A 387 -15.96 -7.60 18.90
CA TYR A 387 -15.57 -6.80 17.73
C TYR A 387 -14.07 -6.49 17.70
N GLU A 388 -13.45 -6.31 18.86
CA GLU A 388 -12.02 -6.06 19.03
C GLU A 388 -11.22 -7.27 18.54
N VAL A 389 -11.59 -8.49 18.99
CA VAL A 389 -10.96 -9.73 18.53
C VAL A 389 -11.17 -9.93 17.03
N ALA A 390 -12.35 -9.59 16.50
CA ALA A 390 -12.58 -9.63 15.05
C ALA A 390 -11.65 -8.68 14.30
N PHE A 391 -11.52 -7.44 14.78
CA PHE A 391 -10.68 -6.42 14.16
C PHE A 391 -9.21 -6.82 14.17
N GLU A 392 -8.69 -7.25 15.32
CA GLU A 392 -7.31 -7.73 15.48
C GLU A 392 -7.02 -8.92 14.55
N THR A 393 -7.95 -9.88 14.47
CA THR A 393 -7.87 -11.03 13.57
C THR A 393 -7.79 -10.59 12.11
N LEU A 394 -8.66 -9.67 11.70
CA LEU A 394 -8.70 -9.16 10.32
C LEU A 394 -7.42 -8.40 9.96
N VAL A 395 -6.93 -7.55 10.86
CA VAL A 395 -5.67 -6.81 10.68
C VAL A 395 -4.51 -7.79 10.59
N HIS A 396 -4.43 -8.78 11.48
CA HIS A 396 -3.37 -9.78 11.47
C HIS A 396 -3.36 -10.57 10.17
N LEU A 397 -4.48 -11.18 9.78
CA LEU A 397 -4.55 -12.02 8.58
C LEU A 397 -4.29 -11.23 7.31
N ASN A 398 -4.89 -10.04 7.16
CA ASN A 398 -4.65 -9.20 5.99
C ASN A 398 -3.18 -8.76 5.91
N ASN A 399 -2.58 -8.34 7.02
CA ASN A 399 -1.21 -7.85 7.03
C ASN A 399 -0.15 -8.96 7.00
N LYS A 400 -0.51 -10.19 7.37
CA LYS A 400 0.38 -11.36 7.26
C LYS A 400 0.46 -11.87 5.82
N TYR A 401 -0.68 -11.98 5.14
CA TYR A 401 -0.76 -12.67 3.86
C TYR A 401 -0.85 -11.76 2.64
N CYS A 402 -1.58 -10.64 2.71
CA CYS A 402 -1.76 -9.79 1.53
C CYS A 402 -0.46 -9.05 1.16
N LEU A 403 -0.07 -9.10 -0.11
CA LEU A 403 0.96 -8.25 -0.70
C LEU A 403 0.56 -6.77 -0.64
N ASP A 404 -0.73 -6.47 -0.68
CA ASP A 404 -1.29 -5.12 -0.58
C ASP A 404 -1.74 -4.72 0.85
N GLY A 405 -1.36 -5.50 1.87
CA GLY A 405 -1.64 -5.23 3.28
C GLY A 405 -0.88 -4.04 3.86
N ARG A 406 -1.09 -3.69 5.13
CA ARG A 406 -0.40 -2.58 5.85
C ARG A 406 -0.51 -1.23 5.14
N ASN A 407 -1.62 -1.00 4.45
CA ASN A 407 -1.86 0.17 3.60
C ASN A 407 -3.09 0.94 4.11
N PRO A 408 -3.23 2.24 3.82
CA PRO A 408 -4.46 2.98 4.14
C PRO A 408 -5.72 2.28 3.60
N ASN A 409 -5.63 1.69 2.39
CA ASN A 409 -6.73 0.92 1.81
C ASN A 409 -7.07 -0.35 2.59
N SER A 410 -6.08 -1.00 3.20
CA SER A 410 -6.30 -2.19 4.03
C SER A 410 -7.10 -1.84 5.28
N TYR A 411 -6.65 -0.84 6.04
CA TYR A 411 -7.32 -0.39 7.26
C TYR A 411 -8.72 0.16 6.96
N CYS A 412 -8.84 1.00 5.92
CA CYS A 412 -10.13 1.51 5.46
C CYS A 412 -11.08 0.39 5.04
N GLY A 413 -10.60 -0.63 4.30
CA GLY A 413 -11.39 -1.78 3.89
C GLY A 413 -11.86 -2.66 5.05
N ILE A 414 -10.99 -2.89 6.04
CA ILE A 414 -11.35 -3.61 7.27
C ILE A 414 -12.40 -2.80 8.05
N LEU A 415 -12.15 -1.52 8.31
CA LEU A 415 -13.09 -0.65 9.02
C LEU A 415 -14.42 -0.48 8.26
N TRP A 416 -14.42 -0.55 6.92
CA TRP A 416 -15.64 -0.57 6.12
C TRP A 416 -16.48 -1.81 6.40
N CYS A 417 -15.86 -2.96 6.70
CA CYS A 417 -16.60 -4.15 7.13
C CYS A 417 -17.40 -3.89 8.41
N PHE A 418 -16.89 -3.03 9.31
CA PHE A 418 -17.56 -2.54 10.52
C PHE A 418 -18.47 -1.32 10.28
N GLY A 419 -18.51 -0.74 9.08
CA GLY A 419 -19.43 0.35 8.72
C GLY A 419 -18.78 1.71 8.48
N LYS A 420 -17.44 1.82 8.50
CA LYS A 420 -16.74 3.05 8.08
C LYS A 420 -17.10 3.40 6.64
N HIS A 421 -17.40 4.68 6.39
CA HIS A 421 -17.78 5.20 5.06
C HIS A 421 -19.02 4.53 4.43
N ASP A 422 -19.80 3.77 5.19
CA ASP A 422 -21.08 3.20 4.78
C ASP A 422 -22.25 3.89 5.49
N ARG A 423 -23.47 3.50 5.13
CA ARG A 423 -24.71 3.92 5.79
C ARG A 423 -25.24 2.83 6.72
N ALA A 424 -26.16 3.21 7.61
CA ALA A 424 -26.93 2.26 8.39
C ALA A 424 -27.82 1.36 7.51
N TRP A 425 -27.99 0.12 7.94
CA TRP A 425 -28.82 -0.93 7.34
C TRP A 425 -29.89 -1.42 8.33
N PHE A 426 -30.68 -2.40 7.91
CA PHE A 426 -31.65 -3.05 8.79
C PHE A 426 -30.94 -3.74 9.96
N GLU A 427 -31.47 -3.51 11.15
CA GLU A 427 -30.95 -4.07 12.40
C GLU A 427 -31.00 -5.61 12.41
N ARG A 428 -29.91 -6.22 12.88
CA ARG A 428 -29.74 -7.68 12.98
C ARG A 428 -28.90 -8.03 14.21
N PRO A 429 -29.08 -9.22 14.80
CA PRO A 429 -28.16 -9.68 15.84
C PRO A 429 -26.70 -9.64 15.37
N VAL A 430 -25.80 -9.31 16.29
CA VAL A 430 -24.35 -9.11 16.13
C VAL A 430 -23.95 -7.93 15.25
N PHE A 431 -24.64 -7.67 14.14
CA PHE A 431 -24.30 -6.57 13.23
C PHE A 431 -24.96 -5.25 13.61
N GLY A 432 -26.07 -5.29 14.33
CA GLY A 432 -26.95 -4.15 14.49
C GLY A 432 -27.23 -3.48 13.15
N LEU A 433 -26.91 -2.20 13.03
CA LEU A 433 -27.10 -1.41 11.81
C LEU A 433 -25.96 -1.53 10.78
N ILE A 434 -24.93 -2.33 11.05
CA ILE A 434 -23.82 -2.57 10.11
C ILE A 434 -24.33 -3.42 8.94
N ARG A 435 -23.85 -3.14 7.72
CA ARG A 435 -24.22 -3.93 6.53
C ARG A 435 -23.87 -5.40 6.74
N TYR A 436 -24.88 -6.27 6.64
CA TYR A 436 -24.72 -7.72 6.63
C TYR A 436 -24.41 -8.27 5.24
N MET A 437 -23.60 -9.33 5.17
CA MET A 437 -23.38 -10.14 3.97
C MET A 437 -23.38 -11.62 4.35
N ALA A 438 -23.95 -12.46 3.48
CA ALA A 438 -24.00 -13.91 3.67
C ALA A 438 -23.58 -14.65 2.41
N SER A 439 -22.83 -15.74 2.57
CA SER A 439 -22.27 -16.52 1.45
C SER A 439 -23.32 -17.04 0.49
N GLY A 440 -24.50 -17.48 0.99
CA GLY A 440 -25.59 -17.93 0.13
C GLY A 440 -26.14 -16.85 -0.82
N SER A 441 -26.06 -15.57 -0.44
CA SER A 441 -26.45 -14.44 -1.32
C SER A 441 -25.30 -13.96 -2.20
N THR A 442 -24.08 -13.96 -1.65
CA THR A 442 -22.85 -13.54 -2.34
C THR A 442 -22.51 -14.50 -3.47
N GLY A 443 -22.58 -15.81 -3.22
CA GLY A 443 -22.26 -16.86 -4.18
C GLY A 443 -23.26 -16.99 -5.32
N LYS A 444 -24.44 -16.37 -5.26
CA LYS A 444 -25.39 -16.31 -6.39
C LYS A 444 -25.01 -15.27 -7.45
N LYS A 445 -24.07 -14.36 -7.15
CA LYS A 445 -23.69 -13.26 -8.05
C LYS A 445 -22.58 -13.62 -9.03
N PHE A 446 -22.01 -14.81 -8.91
CA PHE A 446 -20.95 -15.35 -9.74
C PHE A 446 -20.95 -16.89 -9.67
N ASP A 447 -20.11 -17.57 -10.44
CA ASP A 447 -19.96 -19.02 -10.31
C ASP A 447 -19.10 -19.36 -9.08
N SER A 448 -19.76 -19.41 -7.90
CA SER A 448 -19.06 -19.68 -6.64
C SER A 448 -18.46 -21.08 -6.58
N LYS A 449 -19.03 -22.06 -7.28
CA LYS A 449 -18.48 -23.42 -7.34
C LYS A 449 -17.16 -23.42 -8.09
N LYS A 450 -17.11 -22.77 -9.26
CA LYS A 450 -15.87 -22.62 -10.04
C LYS A 450 -14.77 -21.93 -9.22
N TYR A 451 -15.11 -20.86 -8.50
CA TYR A 451 -14.15 -20.18 -7.62
C TYR A 451 -13.65 -21.08 -6.49
N ILE A 452 -14.55 -21.78 -5.79
CA ILE A 452 -14.19 -22.72 -4.72
C ILE A 452 -13.25 -23.81 -5.24
N GLU A 453 -13.60 -24.45 -6.36
CA GLU A 453 -12.78 -25.54 -6.93
C GLU A 453 -11.40 -25.03 -7.37
N TRP A 454 -11.31 -23.85 -8.00
CA TRP A 454 -10.02 -23.24 -8.32
C TRP A 454 -9.16 -22.99 -7.08
N THR A 455 -9.73 -22.47 -5.99
CA THR A 455 -8.94 -22.23 -4.77
C THR A 455 -8.44 -23.50 -4.06
N LYS A 456 -8.92 -24.68 -4.45
CA LYS A 456 -8.42 -25.97 -3.95
C LYS A 456 -7.24 -26.50 -4.76
N THR A 457 -6.99 -25.92 -5.95
CA THR A 457 -5.83 -26.26 -6.80
C THR A 457 -4.64 -25.34 -6.59
N LEU A 458 -4.85 -24.24 -5.84
CA LEU A 458 -3.78 -23.39 -5.29
C LEU A 458 -3.12 -24.12 -4.12
#